data_AF-A0A956MXX7-F1
#
_entry.id   AF-A0A956MXX7-F1
#
_cell.length_a   1.000
_cell.length_b   1.000
_cell.length_c   1.000
_cell.angle_alpha   90.00
_cell.angle_beta   90.00
_cell.angle_gamma   90.00
#
_symmetry.space_group_name_H-M   'P 1'
#
loop_
_entity.id
_entity.type
_entity.pdbx_description
1 polymer ?
#
loop_
_entity_poly.entity_id
_entity_poly.type
_entity_poly.pdbx_seq_one_letter_code
_entity_poly.pdbx_strand_id
1 'polypeptide(L)'
;MTRARLRNSLGIILILGHFGILSLLVLGFIKERFLFTEFTTSIALIFPMFAGYTTAIVRFILQNPENKKTKEINLTGMYAFISFFFPMLLIFSCGGLILLKGNVKALTNFENFKIALAILETIFASYVGLVVTPLFKEKGV
;
A
#
# COMPACT_ATOMS: atom_id res chain seq x y z
N MET A 1 1.05 -2.26 -22.07
CA MET A 1 0.20 -1.45 -21.15
C MET A 1 0.71 -0.02 -21.19
N THR A 2 -0.16 0.99 -21.28
CA THR A 2 0.28 2.39 -21.31
C THR A 2 0.63 2.88 -19.90
N ARG A 3 1.54 3.85 -19.80
CA ARG A 3 1.91 4.45 -18.50
C ARG A 3 0.72 5.00 -17.73
N ALA A 4 -0.21 5.66 -18.42
CA ALA A 4 -1.42 6.22 -17.81
C ALA A 4 -2.34 5.13 -17.24
N ARG A 5 -2.57 4.04 -18.00
CA ARG A 5 -3.36 2.90 -17.52
C ARG A 5 -2.70 2.22 -16.33
N LEU A 6 -1.39 1.96 -16.39
CA LEU A 6 -0.64 1.34 -15.29
C LEU A 6 -0.75 2.17 -14.02
N ARG A 7 -0.51 3.47 -14.13
CA ARG A 7 -0.59 4.41 -13.02
C ARG A 7 -1.98 4.46 -12.39
N ASN A 8 -3.05 4.55 -13.19
CA ASN A 8 -4.42 4.62 -12.68
C ASN A 8 -4.83 3.30 -12.02
N SER A 9 -4.58 2.16 -12.66
CA SER A 9 -4.86 0.84 -12.11
C SER A 9 -4.08 0.61 -10.81
N LEU A 10 -2.80 1.00 -10.77
CA LEU A 10 -1.98 0.88 -9.56
C LEU A 10 -2.49 1.76 -8.42
N GLY A 11 -2.85 3.01 -8.74
CA GLY A 11 -3.41 3.94 -7.77
C GLY A 11 -4.71 3.40 -7.14
N ILE A 12 -5.62 2.86 -7.96
CA ILE A 12 -6.86 2.25 -7.48
C ILE A 12 -6.57 1.04 -6.58
N ILE A 13 -5.68 0.13 -6.99
CA ILE A 13 -5.33 -1.05 -6.19
C ILE A 13 -4.71 -0.65 -4.85
N LEU A 14 -3.83 0.34 -4.84
CA LEU A 14 -3.20 0.85 -3.62
C LEU A 14 -4.21 1.47 -2.67
N ILE A 15 -5.14 2.27 -3.18
CA ILE A 15 -6.23 2.88 -2.38
C ILE A 15 -7.14 1.78 -1.81
N LEU A 16 -7.60 0.84 -2.65
CA LEU A 16 -8.45 -0.27 -2.20
C LEU A 16 -7.72 -1.16 -1.19
N GLY A 17 -6.44 -1.44 -1.40
CA GLY A 17 -5.59 -2.16 -0.46
C GLY A 17 -5.47 -1.45 0.88
N HIS A 18 -5.28 -0.13 0.87
CA HIS A 18 -5.24 0.68 2.09
C HIS A 18 -6.51 0.54 2.92
N PHE A 19 -7.66 0.83 2.29
CA PHE A 19 -8.94 0.72 2.96
C PHE A 19 -9.24 -0.72 3.38
N GLY A 20 -8.86 -1.71 2.58
CA GLY A 20 -8.99 -3.12 2.94
C GLY A 20 -8.21 -3.51 4.19
N ILE A 21 -6.96 -3.05 4.33
CA ILE A 21 -6.14 -3.28 5.52
C ILE A 21 -6.72 -2.58 6.74
N LEU A 22 -7.16 -1.33 6.61
CA LEU A 22 -7.82 -0.61 7.71
C LEU A 22 -9.11 -1.30 8.13
N SER A 23 -9.95 -1.72 7.19
CA SER A 23 -11.17 -2.48 7.47
C SER A 23 -10.84 -3.80 8.18
N LEU A 24 -9.79 -4.51 7.78
CA LEU A 24 -9.36 -5.74 8.46
C LEU A 24 -8.94 -5.49 9.91
N LEU A 25 -8.21 -4.41 10.21
CA LEU A 25 -7.87 -4.04 11.58
C LEU A 25 -9.12 -3.73 12.42
N VAL A 26 -10.04 -2.92 11.88
CA VAL A 26 -11.28 -2.55 12.57
C VAL A 26 -12.14 -3.79 12.85
N LEU A 27 -12.30 -4.68 11.85
CA LEU A 27 -13.01 -5.94 12.03
C LEU A 27 -12.32 -6.87 13.03
N GLY A 28 -10.99 -6.87 13.06
CA GLY A 28 -10.20 -7.60 14.06
C GLY A 28 -10.46 -7.10 15.48
N PHE A 29 -10.49 -5.79 15.68
CA PHE A 29 -10.78 -5.17 16.96
C PHE A 29 -12.21 -5.43 17.43
N ILE A 30 -13.21 -5.28 16.56
CA ILE A 30 -14.63 -5.57 16.88
C ILE A 30 -14.82 -7.05 17.29
N LYS A 31 -14.02 -7.97 16.73
CA LYS A 31 -14.02 -9.39 17.09
C LYS A 31 -13.13 -9.73 18.29
N GLU A 32 -12.70 -8.73 19.05
CA GLU A 32 -11.84 -8.87 20.24
C GLU A 32 -10.51 -9.58 19.98
N ARG A 33 -10.01 -9.52 18.73
CA ARG A 33 -8.75 -10.17 18.31
C ARG A 33 -7.51 -9.32 18.61
N PHE A 34 -7.72 -8.07 18.96
CA PHE A 34 -6.69 -7.11 19.33
C PHE A 34 -7.11 -6.42 20.63
N LEU A 35 -6.16 -6.24 21.53
CA LEU A 35 -6.34 -5.32 22.65
C LEU A 35 -6.42 -3.89 22.12
N PHE A 36 -7.04 -2.98 22.88
CA PHE A 36 -7.14 -1.57 22.49
C PHE A 36 -5.77 -0.93 22.23
N THR A 37 -4.77 -1.26 23.06
CA THR A 37 -3.38 -0.81 22.90
C THR A 37 -2.72 -1.38 21.64
N GLU A 38 -2.98 -2.65 21.32
CA GLU A 38 -2.46 -3.29 20.11
C GLU A 38 -3.10 -2.70 18.86
N PHE A 39 -4.42 -2.47 18.88
CA PHE A 39 -5.17 -1.87 17.77
C PHE A 39 -4.69 -0.45 17.48
N THR A 40 -4.64 0.41 18.51
CA THR A 40 -4.18 1.81 18.35
C THR A 40 -2.73 1.88 17.87
N THR A 41 -1.85 1.02 18.39
CA THR A 41 -0.45 0.94 17.92
C THR A 41 -0.37 0.44 16.48
N SER A 42 -1.18 -0.56 16.10
CA SER A 42 -1.21 -1.07 14.72
C SER A 42 -1.67 -0.01 13.74
N ILE A 43 -2.68 0.79 14.10
CA ILE A 43 -3.11 1.95 13.31
C ILE A 43 -1.99 2.98 13.21
N ALA A 44 -1.33 3.30 14.33
CA ALA A 44 -0.24 4.28 14.34
C ALA A 44 0.94 3.88 13.43
N LEU A 45 1.18 2.58 13.24
CA LEU A 45 2.20 2.07 12.31
C LEU A 45 1.69 2.01 10.87
N ILE A 46 0.49 1.48 10.65
CA ILE A 46 -0.04 1.27 9.30
C ILE A 46 -0.51 2.58 8.67
N PHE A 47 -1.02 3.55 9.41
CA PHE A 47 -1.57 4.75 8.81
C PHE A 47 -0.50 5.59 8.06
N PRO A 48 0.68 5.89 8.65
CA PRO A 48 1.75 6.63 7.97
C PRO A 48 2.31 5.90 6.74
N MET A 49 2.47 4.57 6.83
CA MET A 49 2.91 3.72 5.71
C MET A 49 2.12 4.02 4.44
N PHE A 50 0.81 4.16 4.58
CA PHE A 50 -0.12 4.32 3.47
C PHE A 50 -0.38 5.78 3.10
N ALA A 51 -0.30 6.71 4.06
CA ALA A 51 -0.56 8.12 3.84
C ALA A 51 0.39 8.75 2.81
N GLY A 52 1.68 8.40 2.84
CA GLY A 52 2.69 9.00 1.96
C GLY A 52 2.39 8.83 0.47
N TYR A 53 2.12 7.60 0.04
CA TYR A 53 1.82 7.33 -1.37
C TYR A 53 0.36 7.58 -1.73
N THR A 54 -0.59 7.38 -0.80
CA THR A 54 -2.00 7.73 -1.06
C THR A 54 -2.11 9.22 -1.36
N THR A 55 -1.41 10.06 -0.59
CA THR A 55 -1.34 11.50 -0.85
C THR A 55 -0.75 11.80 -2.23
N ALA A 56 0.35 11.13 -2.62
CA ALA A 56 0.95 11.31 -3.94
C ALA A 56 0.00 10.91 -5.09
N ILE A 57 -0.72 9.79 -4.94
CA ILE A 57 -1.69 9.29 -5.92
C ILE A 57 -2.89 10.24 -6.03
N VAL A 58 -3.49 10.62 -4.89
CA VAL A 58 -4.65 11.52 -4.86
C VAL A 58 -4.27 12.88 -5.44
N ARG A 59 -3.13 13.46 -5.03
CA ARG A 59 -2.62 14.72 -5.58
C ARG A 59 -2.46 14.61 -7.10
N PHE A 60 -1.88 13.53 -7.58
CA PHE A 60 -1.70 13.31 -9.02
C PHE A 60 -3.05 13.27 -9.76
N ILE A 61 -4.03 12.51 -9.25
CA ILE A 61 -5.38 12.39 -9.83
C ILE A 61 -6.06 13.76 -9.87
N LEU A 62 -5.99 14.54 -8.80
CA LEU A 62 -6.59 15.88 -8.71
C LEU A 62 -5.91 16.90 -9.64
N GLN A 63 -4.59 16.78 -9.87
CA GLN A 63 -3.84 17.66 -10.76
C GLN A 63 -4.01 17.33 -12.24
N ASN A 64 -4.42 16.11 -12.57
CA ASN A 64 -4.61 15.64 -13.95
C ASN A 64 -6.04 15.11 -14.18
N PRO A 65 -7.10 15.94 -13.96
CA PRO A 65 -8.49 15.51 -14.07
C PRO A 65 -8.90 15.20 -15.51
N GLU A 66 -8.32 15.91 -16.48
CA GLU A 66 -8.46 15.60 -17.90
C GLU A 66 -7.26 14.78 -18.36
N ASN A 67 -7.51 13.59 -18.92
CA ASN A 67 -6.52 12.81 -19.66
C ASN A 67 -6.09 13.61 -20.91
N LYS A 68 -5.32 14.69 -20.73
CA LYS A 68 -4.63 15.37 -21.83
C LYS A 68 -3.86 14.26 -22.53
N LYS A 69 -4.11 14.09 -23.83
CA LYS A 69 -3.51 13.09 -24.73
C LYS A 69 -1.99 13.23 -24.74
N THR A 70 -1.35 12.83 -23.65
CA THR A 70 0.09 12.71 -23.52
C THR A 70 0.47 11.51 -24.36
N LYS A 71 1.54 11.63 -25.17
CA LYS A 71 2.05 10.54 -26.01
C LYS A 71 2.07 9.24 -25.20
N GLU A 72 1.28 8.27 -25.63
CA GLU A 72 1.14 7.00 -24.92
C GLU A 72 2.46 6.23 -25.02
N ILE A 73 3.27 6.31 -23.97
CA ILE A 73 4.47 5.47 -23.86
C ILE A 73 3.99 4.08 -23.42
N ASN A 74 4.18 3.12 -24.32
CA ASN A 74 4.01 1.71 -24.00
C ASN A 74 5.14 1.26 -23.07
N LEU A 75 4.77 0.68 -21.94
CA LEU A 75 5.71 0.09 -20.99
C LEU A 75 5.87 -1.40 -21.27
N THR A 76 7.04 -1.94 -20.94
CA THR A 76 7.30 -3.38 -21.01
C THR A 76 6.39 -4.13 -20.04
N GLY A 77 6.00 -5.36 -20.40
CA GLY A 77 5.18 -6.20 -19.52
C GLY A 77 5.85 -6.46 -18.17
N MET A 78 7.18 -6.60 -18.16
CA MET A 78 7.97 -6.79 -16.93
C MET A 78 7.87 -5.59 -15.99
N TYR A 79 7.92 -4.37 -16.53
CA TYR A 79 7.77 -3.16 -15.72
C TYR A 79 6.37 -3.05 -15.12
N ALA A 80 5.33 -3.36 -15.90
CA ALA A 80 3.96 -3.42 -15.40
C ALA A 80 3.79 -4.48 -14.31
N PHE A 81 4.35 -5.68 -14.51
CA PHE A 81 4.32 -6.74 -13.51
C PHE A 81 5.00 -6.32 -12.20
N ILE A 82 6.22 -5.79 -12.24
CA ILE A 82 6.96 -5.32 -11.06
C ILE A 82 6.18 -4.21 -10.36
N SER A 83 5.53 -3.32 -11.12
CA SER A 83 4.71 -2.23 -10.61
C SER A 83 3.52 -2.72 -9.79
N PHE A 84 2.93 -3.88 -10.11
CA PHE A 84 1.82 -4.46 -9.34
C PHE A 84 2.27 -5.46 -8.27
N PHE A 85 3.31 -6.25 -8.56
CA PHE A 85 3.69 -7.39 -7.75
C PHE A 85 4.05 -6.99 -6.31
N PHE A 86 4.90 -5.98 -6.14
CA PHE A 86 5.34 -5.56 -4.81
C PHE A 86 4.22 -4.92 -3.97
N PRO A 87 3.39 -4.02 -4.52
CA PRO A 87 2.20 -3.52 -3.82
C PRO A 87 1.24 -4.62 -3.39
N MET A 88 0.94 -5.56 -4.29
CA MET A 88 0.07 -6.68 -3.97
C MET A 88 0.70 -7.56 -2.89
N LEU A 89 1.99 -7.88 -3.01
CA LEU A 89 2.74 -8.64 -2.01
C LEU A 89 2.69 -7.95 -0.65
N LEU A 90 2.85 -6.63 -0.59
CA LEU A 90 2.74 -5.88 0.66
C LEU A 90 1.33 -5.98 1.25
N ILE A 91 0.29 -5.68 0.45
CA ILE A 91 -1.11 -5.72 0.90
C ILE A 91 -1.43 -7.12 1.45
N PHE A 92 -1.05 -8.18 0.74
CA PHE A 92 -1.26 -9.54 1.20
C PHE A 92 -0.43 -9.88 2.44
N SER A 93 0.82 -9.40 2.53
CA SER A 93 1.67 -9.64 3.71
C SER A 93 1.13 -8.94 4.95
N CYS A 94 0.73 -7.67 4.84
CA CYS A 94 0.10 -6.92 5.93
C CYS A 94 -1.23 -7.57 6.36
N GLY A 95 -2.10 -7.92 5.40
CA GLY A 95 -3.36 -8.59 5.67
C GLY A 95 -3.15 -9.96 6.32
N GLY A 96 -2.17 -10.72 5.82
CA GLY A 96 -1.73 -11.99 6.38
C GLY A 96 -1.25 -11.85 7.82
N LEU A 97 -0.40 -10.87 8.13
CA LEU A 97 0.06 -10.61 9.50
C LEU A 97 -1.09 -10.24 10.44
N ILE A 98 -2.02 -9.39 10.00
CA ILE A 98 -3.21 -9.01 10.80
C ILE A 98 -4.08 -10.25 11.07
N LEU A 99 -4.32 -11.07 10.06
CA LEU A 99 -5.11 -12.30 10.20
C LEU A 99 -4.39 -13.34 11.07
N LEU A 100 -3.08 -13.49 10.94
CA LEU A 100 -2.29 -14.41 11.75
C LEU A 100 -2.29 -13.98 13.22
N LYS A 101 -2.04 -12.69 13.52
CA LYS A 101 -2.13 -12.16 14.88
C LYS A 101 -3.52 -12.37 15.47
N GLY A 102 -4.57 -12.18 14.67
CA GLY A 102 -5.95 -12.25 15.15
C GLY A 102 -6.59 -13.65 15.22
N ASN A 103 -6.03 -14.67 14.55
CA ASN A 103 -6.60 -16.03 14.55
C ASN A 103 -5.67 -17.09 15.14
N VAL A 104 -4.35 -16.88 15.08
CA VAL A 104 -3.37 -17.92 15.38
C VAL A 104 -2.52 -17.46 16.56
N LYS A 105 -2.43 -18.30 17.60
CA LYS A 105 -1.51 -18.07 18.74
C LYS A 105 -0.02 -18.03 18.35
N ALA A 106 0.32 -18.19 17.06
CA ALA A 106 1.69 -18.15 16.53
C ALA A 106 2.32 -16.75 16.62
N LEU A 107 1.52 -15.68 16.69
CA LEU A 107 1.96 -14.31 16.95
C LEU A 107 1.47 -13.83 18.32
N THR A 108 1.62 -14.63 19.36
CA THR A 108 1.31 -14.24 20.75
C THR A 108 2.13 -13.04 21.22
N ASN A 109 3.33 -12.84 20.68
CA ASN A 109 4.13 -11.67 20.97
C ASN A 109 3.82 -10.52 20.00
N PHE A 110 3.13 -9.49 20.49
CA PHE A 110 2.83 -8.27 19.74
C PHE A 110 4.09 -7.53 19.27
N GLU A 111 5.21 -7.67 19.97
CA GLU A 111 6.49 -7.06 19.55
C GLU A 111 6.95 -7.61 18.20
N ASN A 112 6.84 -8.92 17.99
CA ASN A 112 7.20 -9.55 16.73
C ASN A 112 6.29 -9.07 15.58
N PHE A 113 5.01 -8.83 15.86
CA PHE A 113 4.08 -8.26 14.90
C PHE A 113 4.47 -6.83 14.50
N LYS A 114 4.83 -5.97 15.47
CA LYS A 114 5.31 -4.61 15.19
C LYS A 114 6.58 -4.61 14.36
N ILE A 115 7.55 -5.45 14.72
CA ILE A 115 8.83 -5.59 13.98
C ILE A 115 8.56 -6.04 12.55
N ALA A 116 7.69 -7.04 12.35
CA ALA A 116 7.34 -7.51 11.02
C ALA A 116 6.67 -6.41 10.17
N LEU A 117 5.75 -5.63 10.76
CA LEU A 117 5.15 -4.48 10.07
C LEU A 117 6.18 -3.42 9.70
N ALA A 118 7.09 -3.06 10.61
CA ALA A 118 8.13 -2.06 10.36
C ALA A 118 9.12 -2.49 9.26
N ILE A 119 9.47 -3.78 9.21
CA ILE A 119 10.29 -4.33 8.13
C ILE A 119 9.56 -4.22 6.79
N LEU A 120 8.28 -4.62 6.75
CA LEU A 120 7.46 -4.50 5.55
C LEU A 120 7.30 -3.05 5.09
N GLU A 121 7.08 -2.12 6.03
CA GLU A 121 7.06 -0.68 5.76
C GLU A 121 8.35 -0.21 5.09
N THR A 122 9.50 -0.58 5.65
CA THR A 122 10.79 -0.13 5.16
C THR A 122 11.05 -0.62 3.73
N ILE A 123 10.77 -1.91 3.47
CA ILE A 123 10.89 -2.51 2.14
C ILE A 123 9.96 -1.79 1.15
N PHE A 124 8.73 -1.53 1.57
CA PHE A 124 7.74 -0.91 0.70
C PHE A 124 8.02 0.56 0.43
N ALA A 125 8.40 1.33 1.44
CA ALA A 125 8.80 2.73 1.28
C ALA A 125 9.96 2.86 0.28
N SER A 126 10.93 1.96 0.37
CA SER A 126 12.05 1.88 -0.57
C SER A 126 11.57 1.58 -2.00
N TYR A 127 10.69 0.59 -2.14
CA TYR A 127 10.08 0.25 -3.43
C TYR A 127 9.26 1.40 -4.03
N VAL A 128 8.43 2.08 -3.23
CA VAL A 128 7.64 3.23 -3.68
C VAL A 128 8.54 4.37 -4.13
N GLY A 129 9.61 4.65 -3.39
CA GLY A 129 10.60 5.65 -3.77
C GLY A 129 11.23 5.36 -5.14
N LEU A 130 11.58 4.10 -5.40
CA LEU A 130 12.31 3.70 -6.60
C LEU A 130 11.44 3.42 -7.83
N VAL A 131 10.26 2.83 -7.65
CA VAL A 131 9.45 2.30 -8.77
C VAL A 131 8.19 3.12 -8.99
N VAL A 132 7.50 3.48 -7.91
CA VAL A 132 6.20 4.16 -7.99
C VAL A 132 6.40 5.67 -8.21
N THR A 133 7.28 6.32 -7.46
CA THR A 133 7.49 7.77 -7.57
C THR A 133 7.83 8.23 -9.00
N PRO A 134 8.71 7.54 -9.77
CA PRO A 134 8.95 7.90 -11.17
C PRO A 134 7.71 7.79 -12.07
N LEU A 135 6.73 6.94 -11.75
CA LEU A 135 5.47 6.86 -12.51
C LEU A 135 4.62 8.12 -12.35
N PHE A 136 4.68 8.75 -11.18
CA PHE A 136 3.87 9.91 -10.80
C PHE A 136 4.60 11.25 -10.94
N LYS A 137 5.93 11.27 -11.07
CA LYS A 137 6.65 12.48 -11.50
C LYS A 137 6.24 12.83 -12.93
N GLU A 138 5.57 13.97 -13.08
CA GLU A 138 5.43 14.65 -14.36
C GLU A 138 6.82 14.88 -14.94
N LYS A 139 7.03 14.51 -16.20
CA LYS A 139 8.18 15.04 -16.95
C LYS A 139 7.90 16.52 -17.17
N GLY A 140 8.26 17.34 -16.19
CA GLY A 140 8.29 18.79 -16.29
C GLY A 140 9.71 19.27 -16.02
N VAL A 141 10.40 19.59 -17.11
CA VAL A 141 11.77 20.18 -17.21
C VAL A 141 12.92 19.23 -16.92
#